data_AF-A0A6L8G0Y0-F1
#
_entry.id   AF-A0A6L8G0Y0-F1
#
_cell.length_a   1.000
_cell.length_b   1.000
_cell.length_c   1.000
_cell.angle_alpha   90.00
_cell.angle_beta   90.00
_cell.angle_gamma   90.00
#
_symmetry.space_group_name_H-M   'P 1'
#
loop_
_entity.id
_entity.type
_entity.pdbx_description
1 polymer ?
#
loop_
_entity_poly.entity_id
_entity_poly.type
_entity_poly.pdbx_seq_one_letter_code
_entity_poly.pdbx_strand_id
1 'polypeptide(L)'
;MYEQLEIHYEGQTEFVATDQQVKPLRLFVTCPAGLEAGADVRVSISTFHSYSRKWTLADPFVEGGEGVVVIGHGLARDWTEMTRGGDGPAGGGLVGRPVNELYLCTIQVTKSLSAGARLVFPFGVVPSPHAGISGALQVRVRRPEAEVFEKVGDPIPLSNVPGPLTRLEGRVSATADAQGKRRVVVFATDDHLNPIPSYRGTVNLQADGEIAGLPSEVEIGADGRGVVEGVEVQANGPVRITARDVERGLEAQSGPTQVVGERGHYFGGIHFHTRLSVDGDREPRAAYAYARDFLNLDVIAMTDHAPIGPGWAECLAVNEEFYEPGRFVTIPAWESSNAYGHANLYLRTPEVDGGTWHWKPELCPSEVAWDEDVVMVPHHPNCGQPIEYGKHREVMGKTFYWSQYHWEFPNKRARLVEIVQGRGNFEADALDEYWGIRLGELGASVQDAFAQGWRLGFVAGTDNHQGHPTQNPGGYVGMTCFRATELTREAVWQAMDQRWTYATSGVPIVCDYAVNGVRSGAEGALAEGEQVHFSASLHGTAPIERVEIIANEECVWQDAPNAWDVEIDGAELPAPEGAWAYYYLRLRQKDGHRAWLSPVWLDRE
;
A
#
# COMPACT_ATOMS: atom_id res chain seq x y z
N MET A 1 28.94 -37.51 -1.79
CA MET A 1 28.17 -37.98 -0.61
C MET A 1 26.99 -37.08 -0.23
N TYR A 2 26.94 -35.77 -0.54
CA TYR A 2 25.71 -34.95 -0.36
C TYR A 2 24.74 -35.05 -1.55
N GLU A 3 25.20 -35.55 -2.70
CA GLU A 3 24.35 -36.08 -3.78
C GLU A 3 23.40 -37.21 -3.30
N GLN A 4 23.50 -37.65 -2.04
CA GLN A 4 22.63 -38.67 -1.45
C GLN A 4 21.64 -38.11 -0.43
N LEU A 5 21.71 -36.84 -0.01
CA LEU A 5 20.63 -36.33 0.86
C LEU A 5 19.35 -36.19 0.03
N GLU A 6 18.28 -36.80 0.51
CA GLU A 6 17.01 -36.83 -0.20
C GLU A 6 15.99 -35.96 0.54
N ILE A 7 15.34 -35.08 -0.21
CA ILE A 7 14.28 -34.21 0.32
C ILE A 7 12.95 -34.85 0.03
N HIS A 8 12.14 -35.05 1.08
CA HIS A 8 10.75 -35.47 0.95
C HIS A 8 9.83 -34.48 1.65
N TYR A 9 8.63 -34.32 1.11
CA TYR A 9 7.65 -33.33 1.51
C TYR A 9 6.29 -33.97 1.70
N GLU A 10 5.66 -33.72 2.84
CA GLU A 10 4.27 -34.07 3.11
C GLU A 10 3.49 -32.79 3.45
N GLY A 11 2.47 -32.48 2.65
CA GLY A 11 1.64 -31.29 2.83
C GLY A 11 1.02 -30.85 1.50
N GLN A 12 0.22 -29.79 1.56
CA GLN A 12 -0.28 -29.15 0.33
C GLN A 12 0.75 -28.19 -0.24
N THR A 13 0.87 -28.12 -1.57
CA THR A 13 1.73 -27.16 -2.28
C THR A 13 0.93 -26.00 -2.89
N GLU A 14 -0.39 -26.14 -2.94
CA GLU A 14 -1.32 -25.09 -3.32
C GLU A 14 -2.18 -24.72 -2.10
N PHE A 15 -2.26 -23.43 -1.82
CA PHE A 15 -3.02 -22.85 -0.71
C PHE A 15 -4.11 -21.93 -1.26
N VAL A 16 -5.20 -21.75 -0.51
CA VAL A 16 -6.32 -20.89 -0.89
C VAL A 16 -6.29 -19.63 -0.03
N ALA A 17 -6.32 -18.47 -0.66
CA ALA A 17 -6.15 -17.19 0.03
C ALA A 17 -7.22 -16.91 1.10
N THR A 18 -8.46 -17.36 0.89
CA THR A 18 -9.54 -17.21 1.87
C THR A 18 -9.52 -18.26 2.99
N ASP A 19 -8.69 -19.30 2.88
CA ASP A 19 -8.58 -20.36 3.89
C ASP A 19 -7.49 -20.01 4.90
N GLN A 20 -7.88 -19.32 5.97
CA GLN A 20 -6.97 -18.84 7.01
C GLN A 20 -6.71 -19.90 8.12
N GLN A 21 -7.01 -21.18 7.87
CA GLN A 21 -6.68 -22.25 8.82
C GLN A 21 -5.21 -22.68 8.69
N VAL A 22 -4.61 -23.09 9.82
CA VAL A 22 -3.25 -23.62 9.84
C VAL A 22 -3.18 -24.94 9.07
N LYS A 23 -2.25 -25.03 8.13
CA LYS A 23 -1.99 -26.21 7.30
C LYS A 23 -0.71 -26.89 7.77
N PRO A 24 -0.76 -28.16 8.16
CA PRO A 24 0.44 -28.88 8.56
C PRO A 24 1.31 -29.20 7.34
N LEU A 25 2.61 -29.08 7.50
CA LEU A 25 3.62 -29.34 6.49
C LEU A 25 4.80 -30.03 7.16
N ARG A 26 5.28 -31.13 6.60
CA ARG A 26 6.49 -31.82 7.07
C ARG A 26 7.51 -31.89 5.96
N LEU A 27 8.71 -31.42 6.29
CA LEU A 27 9.88 -31.55 5.44
C LEU A 27 10.80 -32.60 6.06
N PHE A 28 11.24 -33.55 5.22
CA PHE A 28 12.13 -34.63 5.61
C PHE A 28 13.44 -34.46 4.86
N VAL A 29 14.55 -34.52 5.59
CA VAL A 29 15.90 -34.62 5.02
C VAL A 29 16.43 -36.00 5.39
N THR A 30 16.33 -36.93 4.45
CA THR A 30 16.86 -38.28 4.61
C THR A 30 18.36 -38.26 4.42
N CYS A 31 19.08 -38.93 5.31
CA CYS A 31 20.53 -39.00 5.35
C CYS A 31 21.01 -40.43 5.07
N PRO A 32 21.04 -40.93 3.82
CA PRO A 32 21.41 -42.31 3.51
C PRO A 32 22.78 -42.72 4.05
N ALA A 33 23.76 -41.82 3.99
CA ALA A 33 25.11 -42.04 4.54
C ALA A 33 25.30 -41.49 5.98
N GLY A 34 24.25 -40.95 6.60
CA GLY A 34 24.34 -40.19 7.85
C GLY A 34 24.74 -38.72 7.64
N LEU A 35 24.84 -37.96 8.73
CA LEU A 35 25.24 -36.55 8.72
C LEU A 35 26.09 -36.23 9.94
N GLU A 36 27.26 -35.64 9.75
CA GLU A 36 28.25 -35.45 10.82
C GLU A 36 27.88 -34.37 11.84
N ALA A 37 28.36 -34.53 13.08
CA ALA A 37 28.27 -33.51 14.11
C ALA A 37 29.02 -32.22 13.69
N GLY A 38 28.41 -31.07 13.96
CA GLY A 38 28.84 -29.74 13.54
C GLY A 38 28.24 -29.26 12.22
N ALA A 39 27.51 -30.13 11.49
CA ALA A 39 26.80 -29.73 10.28
C ALA A 39 25.57 -28.86 10.62
N ASP A 40 25.31 -27.84 9.81
CA ASP A 40 24.09 -27.04 9.89
C ASP A 40 23.14 -27.40 8.75
N VAL A 41 21.85 -27.55 9.05
CA VAL A 41 20.79 -27.71 8.05
C VAL A 41 19.88 -26.50 8.13
N ARG A 42 19.74 -25.79 7.01
CA ARG A 42 18.90 -24.61 6.87
C ARG A 42 17.70 -24.93 6.00
N VAL A 43 16.52 -24.57 6.50
CA VAL A 43 15.30 -24.54 5.71
C VAL A 43 14.97 -23.08 5.43
N SER A 44 14.77 -22.77 4.16
CA SER A 44 14.43 -21.43 3.71
C SER A 44 13.33 -21.48 2.68
N ILE A 45 12.71 -20.33 2.42
CA ILE A 45 11.71 -20.18 1.40
C ILE A 45 12.07 -18.96 0.55
N SER A 46 12.19 -19.15 -0.77
CA SER A 46 12.60 -18.05 -1.66
C SER A 46 11.59 -16.92 -1.65
N THR A 47 10.30 -17.28 -1.70
CA THR A 47 9.20 -16.32 -1.74
C THR A 47 7.95 -17.03 -1.18
N PHE A 48 6.88 -16.30 -0.81
CA PHE A 48 5.70 -16.72 -0.03
C PHE A 48 5.70 -16.27 1.46
N HIS A 49 6.14 -15.04 1.72
CA HIS A 49 5.93 -14.36 3.01
C HIS A 49 4.69 -13.43 2.94
N SER A 50 4.35 -12.87 4.10
CA SER A 50 3.83 -11.51 4.34
C SER A 50 3.98 -11.23 5.83
N TYR A 51 4.01 -9.96 6.25
CA TYR A 51 3.74 -9.58 7.65
C TYR A 51 2.48 -10.27 8.24
N SER A 52 1.54 -10.69 7.38
CA SER A 52 0.30 -11.41 7.73
C SER A 52 0.37 -12.95 7.69
N ARG A 53 1.47 -13.58 7.25
CA ARG A 53 1.62 -15.05 7.21
C ARG A 53 2.33 -15.56 8.44
N LYS A 54 1.71 -16.52 9.13
CA LYS A 54 2.27 -17.14 10.33
C LYS A 54 2.83 -18.52 9.98
N TRP A 55 4.15 -18.62 9.93
CA TRP A 55 4.86 -19.90 9.99
C TRP A 55 5.07 -20.25 11.45
N THR A 56 4.71 -21.47 11.83
CA THR A 56 5.08 -22.05 13.12
C THR A 56 5.99 -23.24 12.86
N LEU A 57 6.96 -23.44 13.74
CA LEU A 57 7.85 -24.59 13.72
C LEU A 57 7.73 -25.30 15.07
N ALA A 58 7.32 -26.56 15.06
CA ALA A 58 7.51 -27.43 16.21
C ALA A 58 8.96 -27.95 16.23
N ASP A 59 9.43 -28.42 17.39
CA ASP A 59 10.82 -28.86 17.55
C ASP A 59 11.20 -29.91 16.48
N PRO A 60 12.22 -29.62 15.63
CA PRO A 60 12.75 -30.59 14.70
C PRO A 60 13.32 -31.80 15.43
N PHE A 61 13.12 -32.99 14.86
CA PHE A 61 13.54 -34.24 15.49
C PHE A 61 14.15 -35.23 14.49
N VAL A 62 14.86 -36.23 15.00
CA VAL A 62 15.45 -37.32 14.23
C VAL A 62 14.50 -38.52 14.26
N GLU A 63 14.21 -39.08 13.10
CA GLU A 63 13.36 -40.26 12.94
C GLU A 63 14.14 -41.39 12.25
N GLY A 64 13.89 -42.65 12.65
CA GLY A 64 14.43 -43.82 11.96
C GLY A 64 15.95 -44.00 12.11
N GLY A 65 16.57 -43.43 13.15
CA GLY A 65 18.01 -43.54 13.41
C GLY A 65 18.45 -42.85 14.71
N GLU A 66 19.75 -42.81 14.95
CA GLU A 66 20.36 -42.05 16.05
C GLU A 66 20.79 -40.66 15.61
N GLY A 67 20.81 -39.70 16.54
CA GLY A 67 21.31 -38.35 16.30
C GLY A 67 20.81 -37.36 17.34
N VAL A 68 21.43 -36.18 17.43
CA VAL A 68 20.95 -35.07 18.24
C VAL A 68 21.09 -33.79 17.44
N VAL A 69 20.03 -32.98 17.42
CA VAL A 69 20.00 -31.68 16.77
C VAL A 69 19.55 -30.62 17.75
N VAL A 70 19.99 -29.39 17.52
CA VAL A 70 19.54 -28.20 18.26
C VAL A 70 19.11 -27.15 17.26
N ILE A 71 18.03 -26.45 17.58
CA ILE A 71 17.59 -25.30 16.78
C ILE A 71 18.59 -24.16 17.03
N GLY A 72 19.27 -23.72 15.97
CA GLY A 72 20.06 -22.49 15.95
C GLY A 72 19.18 -21.27 15.63
N HIS A 73 19.79 -20.10 15.47
CA HIS A 73 19.06 -18.90 15.06
C HIS A 73 18.40 -19.12 13.69
N GLY A 74 17.07 -18.99 13.61
CA GLY A 74 16.35 -19.29 12.38
C GLY A 74 14.83 -19.09 12.41
N LEU A 75 14.21 -19.02 13.58
CA LEU A 75 12.97 -18.27 13.82
C LEU A 75 13.15 -17.57 15.16
N ALA A 76 13.08 -16.24 15.15
CA ALA A 76 12.72 -15.52 16.35
C ALA A 76 11.35 -16.01 16.82
N ARG A 77 11.14 -16.18 18.14
CA ARG A 77 9.85 -16.68 18.66
C ARG A 77 8.69 -15.71 18.40
N ASP A 78 9.01 -14.46 18.05
CA ASP A 78 8.10 -13.42 17.58
C ASP A 78 8.83 -12.43 16.63
N TRP A 79 8.06 -11.57 15.96
CA TRP A 79 8.58 -10.51 15.09
C TRP A 79 9.51 -9.53 15.83
N THR A 80 9.29 -9.30 17.13
CA THR A 80 10.08 -8.38 17.96
C THR A 80 11.49 -8.88 18.28
N GLU A 81 11.74 -10.19 18.21
CA GLU A 81 13.07 -10.78 18.34
C GLU A 81 13.87 -10.73 17.01
N MET A 82 13.20 -10.53 15.85
CA MET A 82 13.83 -10.47 14.52
C MET A 82 14.54 -9.16 14.22
N THR A 83 14.21 -8.09 14.94
CA THR A 83 14.64 -6.74 14.64
C THR A 83 15.88 -6.32 15.45
N ARG A 84 16.71 -7.22 16.01
CA ARG A 84 17.91 -6.77 16.73
C ARG A 84 18.91 -6.09 15.79
N GLY A 85 19.00 -4.76 15.90
CA GLY A 85 19.61 -3.88 14.91
C GLY A 85 21.08 -4.09 14.64
N GLY A 86 21.40 -3.97 13.35
CA GLY A 86 22.73 -3.63 12.85
C GLY A 86 22.65 -2.37 11.99
N ASP A 87 23.81 -1.78 11.71
CA ASP A 87 23.96 -0.63 10.81
C ASP A 87 23.73 -1.08 9.34
N GLY A 88 22.74 -0.51 8.63
CA GLY A 88 22.44 -0.86 7.22
C GLY A 88 21.40 0.04 6.55
N PRO A 89 20.84 -0.32 5.37
CA PRO A 89 19.96 0.56 4.57
C PRO A 89 18.65 0.94 5.29
N ALA A 90 18.04 2.09 4.91
CA ALA A 90 16.94 2.73 5.66
C ALA A 90 15.68 1.87 5.71
N GLY A 91 15.53 1.11 6.80
CA GLY A 91 14.47 0.13 6.97
C GLY A 91 14.56 -0.59 8.31
N GLY A 92 15.05 0.09 9.34
CA GLY A 92 14.99 -0.39 10.72
C GLY A 92 15.52 -1.82 10.94
N GLY A 93 16.84 -2.00 10.99
CA GLY A 93 17.44 -3.21 11.58
C GLY A 93 17.29 -4.51 10.78
N LEU A 94 16.77 -4.46 9.55
CA LEU A 94 16.59 -5.63 8.69
C LEU A 94 17.86 -5.99 7.89
N VAL A 95 19.01 -5.56 8.39
CA VAL A 95 20.33 -5.73 7.76
C VAL A 95 20.73 -7.20 7.75
N GLY A 96 20.92 -7.75 6.54
CA GLY A 96 21.49 -9.10 6.35
C GLY A 96 20.51 -10.19 5.91
N ARG A 97 19.24 -9.88 5.67
CA ARG A 97 18.32 -10.83 5.01
C ARG A 97 18.47 -10.76 3.49
N PRO A 98 18.50 -11.90 2.79
CA PRO A 98 18.33 -11.88 1.34
C PRO A 98 16.92 -11.36 1.02
N VAL A 99 16.85 -10.31 0.19
CA VAL A 99 15.59 -9.72 -0.32
C VAL A 99 14.72 -10.78 -1.03
N ASN A 100 15.34 -11.89 -1.46
CA ASN A 100 14.70 -12.99 -2.17
C ASN A 100 14.70 -14.33 -1.43
N GLU A 101 14.90 -14.32 -0.11
CA GLU A 101 14.83 -15.56 0.67
C GLU A 101 14.64 -15.33 2.17
N LEU A 102 13.63 -15.98 2.73
CA LEU A 102 13.38 -16.04 4.17
C LEU A 102 13.94 -17.33 4.76
N TYR A 103 14.72 -17.23 5.83
CA TYR A 103 15.17 -18.38 6.59
C TYR A 103 14.07 -18.79 7.58
N LEU A 104 13.55 -20.02 7.43
CA LEU A 104 12.51 -20.59 8.29
C LEU A 104 13.10 -21.35 9.48
N CYS A 105 14.29 -21.91 9.36
CA CYS A 105 15.09 -22.35 10.50
C CYS A 105 16.51 -22.69 10.07
N THR A 106 17.43 -22.67 11.03
CA THR A 106 18.70 -23.38 10.91
C THR A 106 18.82 -24.28 12.13
N ILE A 107 19.12 -25.56 11.94
CA ILE A 107 19.47 -26.48 13.01
C ILE A 107 20.95 -26.85 12.90
N GLN A 108 21.56 -27.17 14.04
CA GLN A 108 22.89 -27.74 14.10
C GLN A 108 22.80 -29.20 14.57
N VAL A 109 23.52 -30.09 13.90
CA VAL A 109 23.70 -31.48 14.32
C VAL A 109 24.78 -31.51 15.40
N THR A 110 24.43 -31.88 16.63
CA THR A 110 25.38 -31.93 17.77
C THR A 110 25.88 -33.34 18.06
N LYS A 111 25.11 -34.36 17.68
CA LYS A 111 25.56 -35.75 17.59
C LYS A 111 25.24 -36.26 16.19
N SER A 112 26.24 -36.85 15.53
CA SER A 112 26.13 -37.35 14.15
C SER A 112 24.88 -38.23 13.96
N LEU A 113 24.20 -38.02 12.84
CA LEU A 113 23.06 -38.81 12.42
C LEU A 113 23.52 -40.14 11.83
N SER A 114 22.88 -41.25 12.19
CA SER A 114 23.17 -42.56 11.62
C SER A 114 22.74 -42.66 10.14
N ALA A 115 23.34 -43.58 9.39
CA ALA A 115 22.91 -43.91 8.03
C ALA A 115 21.42 -44.28 7.99
N GLY A 116 20.67 -43.70 7.05
CA GLY A 116 19.23 -43.87 6.90
C GLY A 116 18.36 -43.01 7.82
N ALA A 117 18.95 -42.25 8.77
CA ALA A 117 18.18 -41.36 9.64
C ALA A 117 17.52 -40.23 8.83
N ARG A 118 16.37 -39.74 9.31
CA ARG A 118 15.63 -38.62 8.72
C ARG A 118 15.56 -37.46 9.71
N LEU A 119 15.91 -36.26 9.26
CA LEU A 119 15.57 -35.04 9.97
C LEU A 119 14.16 -34.62 9.58
N VAL A 120 13.30 -34.39 10.56
CA VAL A 120 11.91 -33.99 10.35
C VAL A 120 11.73 -32.56 10.84
N PHE A 121 11.20 -31.69 9.98
CA PHE A 121 10.85 -30.31 10.28
C PHE A 121 9.32 -30.16 10.19
N PRO A 122 8.60 -30.11 11.32
CA PRO A 122 7.15 -29.94 11.33
C PRO A 122 6.79 -28.46 11.34
N PHE A 123 6.24 -27.98 10.23
CA PHE A 123 5.76 -26.61 10.06
C PHE A 123 4.22 -26.54 10.13
N GLY A 124 3.72 -25.43 10.64
CA GLY A 124 2.34 -24.98 10.44
C GLY A 124 2.34 -23.72 9.59
N VAL A 125 1.50 -23.68 8.56
CA VAL A 125 1.42 -22.56 7.61
C VAL A 125 0.01 -21.99 7.60
N VAL A 126 -0.12 -20.69 7.87
CA VAL A 126 -1.35 -19.94 7.54
C VAL A 126 -1.18 -19.31 6.15
N PRO A 127 -2.07 -19.59 5.17
CA PRO A 127 -2.04 -18.97 3.86
C PRO A 127 -2.08 -17.44 3.93
N SER A 128 -1.46 -16.74 2.97
CA SER A 128 -1.67 -15.30 2.84
C SER A 128 -3.13 -15.05 2.48
N PRO A 129 -3.71 -13.95 2.93
CA PRO A 129 -5.01 -13.51 2.44
C PRO A 129 -4.99 -13.09 0.95
N HIS A 130 -3.82 -12.99 0.32
CA HIS A 130 -3.64 -12.57 -1.07
C HIS A 130 -3.18 -13.69 -2.01
N ALA A 131 -3.80 -13.76 -3.19
CA ALA A 131 -3.52 -14.74 -4.22
C ALA A 131 -2.47 -14.27 -5.24
N GLY A 132 -2.09 -15.15 -6.17
CA GLY A 132 -1.13 -14.82 -7.23
C GLY A 132 0.31 -14.65 -6.74
N ILE A 133 0.58 -15.14 -5.53
CA ILE A 133 1.92 -15.21 -4.93
C ILE A 133 2.37 -16.66 -5.04
N SER A 134 3.65 -16.87 -5.35
CA SER A 134 4.26 -18.20 -5.39
C SER A 134 5.60 -18.15 -4.69
N GLY A 135 6.22 -19.31 -4.47
CA GLY A 135 7.62 -19.45 -4.10
C GLY A 135 8.06 -20.86 -3.89
N ALA A 136 9.22 -21.09 -3.29
CA ALA A 136 9.71 -22.45 -3.12
C ALA A 136 10.46 -22.67 -1.80
N LEU A 137 10.10 -23.75 -1.11
CA LEU A 137 10.82 -24.25 0.05
C LEU A 137 12.14 -24.89 -0.40
N GLN A 138 13.22 -24.57 0.29
CA GLN A 138 14.58 -24.99 -0.05
C GLN A 138 15.29 -25.51 1.20
N VAL A 139 16.16 -26.50 1.00
CA VAL A 139 17.06 -27.01 2.03
C VAL A 139 18.49 -26.73 1.62
N ARG A 140 19.28 -26.23 2.56
CA ARG A 140 20.72 -26.11 2.39
C ARG A 140 21.45 -26.72 3.58
N VAL A 141 22.65 -27.22 3.32
CA VAL A 141 23.49 -27.83 4.35
C VAL A 141 24.89 -27.21 4.32
N ARG A 142 25.43 -26.91 5.50
CA ARG A 142 26.81 -26.47 5.70
C ARG A 142 27.53 -27.50 6.56
N ARG A 143 28.74 -27.92 6.15
CA ARG A 143 29.56 -28.85 6.94
C ARG A 143 30.31 -28.14 8.06
N PRO A 144 30.79 -28.86 9.09
CA PRO A 144 31.56 -28.25 10.19
C PRO A 144 32.75 -27.41 9.69
N GLU A 145 33.46 -27.91 8.67
CA GLU A 145 34.64 -27.26 8.08
C GLU A 145 34.33 -26.38 6.86
N ALA A 146 33.06 -26.34 6.42
CA ALA A 146 32.66 -25.55 5.26
C ALA A 146 32.22 -24.14 5.67
N GLU A 147 32.63 -23.16 4.87
CA GLU A 147 32.24 -21.76 5.05
C GLU A 147 30.88 -21.42 4.44
N VAL A 148 30.41 -22.23 3.47
CA VAL A 148 29.20 -21.94 2.69
C VAL A 148 28.15 -23.05 2.79
N PHE A 149 26.89 -22.64 2.67
CA PHE A 149 25.74 -23.54 2.57
C PHE A 149 25.60 -24.04 1.13
N GLU A 150 25.45 -25.35 0.95
CA GLU A 150 25.17 -26.00 -0.33
C GLU A 150 23.70 -26.38 -0.43
N LYS A 151 23.08 -26.17 -1.59
CA LYS A 151 21.69 -26.56 -1.83
C LYS A 151 21.55 -28.08 -1.92
N VAL A 152 20.49 -28.61 -1.31
CA VAL A 152 20.17 -30.03 -1.29
C VAL A 152 18.78 -30.25 -1.86
N GLY A 153 18.68 -31.16 -2.84
CA GLY A 153 17.44 -31.46 -3.53
C GLY A 153 16.87 -30.31 -4.37
N ASP A 154 15.74 -30.58 -4.99
CA ASP A 154 15.00 -29.58 -5.77
C ASP A 154 14.11 -28.72 -4.84
N PRO A 155 13.93 -27.43 -5.15
CA PRO A 155 12.97 -26.59 -4.44
C PRO A 155 11.56 -27.14 -4.57
N ILE A 156 10.79 -27.07 -3.49
CA ILE A 156 9.38 -27.48 -3.48
C ILE A 156 8.53 -26.25 -3.74
N PRO A 157 7.87 -26.12 -4.91
CA PRO A 157 7.07 -24.95 -5.24
C PRO A 157 5.81 -24.91 -4.38
N LEU A 158 5.50 -23.72 -3.88
CA LEU A 158 4.29 -23.37 -3.14
C LEU A 158 3.56 -22.24 -3.87
N SER A 159 2.23 -22.25 -3.87
CA SER A 159 1.40 -21.24 -4.53
C SER A 159 0.17 -20.87 -3.70
N ASN A 160 -0.31 -19.63 -3.84
CA ASN A 160 -1.57 -19.16 -3.24
C ASN A 160 -2.51 -18.78 -4.37
N VAL A 161 -3.65 -19.46 -4.43
CA VAL A 161 -4.69 -19.21 -5.42
C VAL A 161 -5.86 -18.46 -4.77
N PRO A 162 -6.67 -17.73 -5.56
CA PRO A 162 -7.84 -17.05 -5.02
C PRO A 162 -8.86 -18.05 -4.48
N GLY A 163 -9.67 -17.59 -3.53
CA GLY A 163 -10.81 -18.33 -3.03
C GLY A 163 -11.97 -18.43 -4.02
N PRO A 164 -13.12 -18.94 -3.56
CA PRO A 164 -14.35 -18.94 -4.35
C PRO A 164 -14.74 -17.53 -4.79
N LEU A 165 -15.38 -17.45 -5.95
CA LEU A 165 -15.93 -16.21 -6.48
C LEU A 165 -17.08 -15.70 -5.61
N THR A 166 -16.96 -14.46 -5.13
CA THR A 166 -17.98 -13.84 -4.28
C THR A 166 -18.38 -12.43 -4.71
N ARG A 167 -17.57 -11.75 -5.52
CA ARG A 167 -17.83 -10.35 -5.93
C ARG A 167 -17.55 -10.14 -7.42
N LEU A 168 -18.27 -9.19 -7.99
CA LEU A 168 -17.98 -8.58 -9.29
C LEU A 168 -17.38 -7.20 -9.03
N GLU A 169 -16.49 -6.75 -9.91
CA GLU A 169 -15.84 -5.44 -9.88
C GLU A 169 -16.04 -4.76 -11.23
N GLY A 170 -16.39 -3.47 -11.22
CA GLY A 170 -16.55 -2.64 -12.41
C GLY A 170 -15.81 -1.33 -12.24
N ARG A 171 -14.84 -1.05 -13.12
CA ARG A 171 -13.94 0.10 -13.02
C ARG A 171 -13.99 0.92 -14.30
N VAL A 172 -14.00 2.24 -14.15
CA VAL A 172 -13.87 3.22 -15.23
C VAL A 172 -13.00 4.37 -14.74
N SER A 173 -12.15 4.92 -15.61
CA SER A 173 -11.38 6.12 -15.26
C SER A 173 -12.31 7.33 -15.08
N ALA A 174 -12.07 8.13 -14.04
CA ALA A 174 -12.86 9.34 -13.80
C ALA A 174 -12.63 10.39 -14.91
N THR A 175 -11.37 10.49 -15.37
CA THR A 175 -10.94 11.41 -16.43
C THR A 175 -10.75 10.66 -17.75
N ALA A 176 -11.04 11.34 -18.87
CA ALA A 176 -10.72 10.85 -20.20
C ALA A 176 -9.23 10.98 -20.54
N ASP A 177 -8.78 10.19 -21.51
CA ASP A 177 -7.52 10.47 -22.21
C ASP A 177 -7.62 11.74 -23.08
N ALA A 178 -6.50 12.08 -23.74
CA ALA A 178 -6.41 13.25 -24.62
C ALA A 178 -7.37 13.19 -25.84
N GLN A 179 -7.94 12.03 -26.16
CA GLN A 179 -8.93 11.83 -27.22
C GLN A 179 -10.38 11.82 -26.69
N GLY A 180 -10.60 12.11 -25.40
CA GLY A 180 -11.92 12.08 -24.78
C GLY A 180 -12.41 10.67 -24.46
N LYS A 181 -11.54 9.65 -24.56
CA LYS A 181 -11.88 8.25 -24.40
C LYS A 181 -11.53 7.71 -23.02
N ARG A 182 -12.23 6.66 -22.61
CA ARG A 182 -12.02 5.97 -21.34
C ARG A 182 -12.00 4.47 -21.55
N ARG A 183 -11.41 3.81 -20.56
CA ARG A 183 -11.35 2.37 -20.42
C ARG A 183 -12.29 1.91 -19.33
N VAL A 184 -13.03 0.82 -19.60
CA VAL A 184 -13.88 0.12 -18.63
C VAL A 184 -13.31 -1.29 -18.42
N VAL A 185 -13.20 -1.71 -17.16
CA VAL A 185 -12.71 -3.04 -16.78
C VAL A 185 -13.72 -3.71 -15.88
N VAL A 186 -14.02 -4.97 -16.17
CA VAL A 186 -14.87 -5.83 -15.34
C VAL A 186 -14.14 -7.11 -15.01
N PHE A 187 -14.16 -7.53 -13.76
CA PHE A 187 -13.56 -8.79 -13.31
C PHE A 187 -14.26 -9.28 -12.03
N ALA A 188 -13.97 -10.50 -11.62
CA ALA A 188 -14.52 -11.05 -10.38
C ALA A 188 -13.42 -11.29 -9.34
N THR A 189 -13.79 -11.21 -8.06
CA THR A 189 -12.89 -11.46 -6.93
C THR A 189 -13.46 -12.45 -5.93
N ASP A 190 -12.56 -12.97 -5.09
CA ASP A 190 -12.94 -13.63 -3.84
C ASP A 190 -13.24 -12.61 -2.73
N ASP A 191 -13.55 -13.12 -1.53
CA ASP A 191 -13.87 -12.30 -0.36
C ASP A 191 -12.73 -11.43 0.14
N HIS A 192 -11.49 -11.69 -0.30
CA HIS A 192 -10.31 -10.92 0.04
C HIS A 192 -9.90 -9.93 -1.06
N LEU A 193 -10.75 -9.73 -2.08
CA LEU A 193 -10.47 -8.89 -3.25
C LEU A 193 -9.33 -9.41 -4.14
N ASN A 194 -9.08 -10.73 -4.14
CA ASN A 194 -8.17 -11.32 -5.10
C ASN A 194 -8.90 -11.56 -6.43
N PRO A 195 -8.35 -11.09 -7.57
CA PRO A 195 -8.91 -11.43 -8.88
C PRO A 195 -8.96 -12.95 -9.09
N ILE A 196 -9.94 -13.38 -9.86
CA ILE A 196 -10.15 -14.79 -10.21
C ILE A 196 -9.81 -14.98 -11.69
N PRO A 197 -8.57 -15.43 -12.04
CA PRO A 197 -8.15 -15.57 -13.42
C PRO A 197 -8.96 -16.60 -14.23
N SER A 198 -9.68 -17.50 -13.54
CA SER A 198 -10.55 -18.51 -14.13
C SER A 198 -11.99 -18.03 -14.35
N TYR A 199 -12.34 -16.80 -13.97
CA TYR A 199 -13.68 -16.25 -14.21
C TYR A 199 -13.95 -16.13 -15.71
N ARG A 200 -15.13 -16.58 -16.16
CA ARG A 200 -15.52 -16.63 -17.58
C ARG A 200 -17.01 -16.35 -17.70
N GLY A 201 -17.42 -15.94 -18.90
CA GLY A 201 -18.80 -15.69 -19.28
C GLY A 201 -18.97 -14.28 -19.82
N THR A 202 -20.21 -13.83 -19.87
CA THR A 202 -20.61 -12.54 -20.40
C THR A 202 -21.18 -11.67 -19.27
N VAL A 203 -20.79 -10.40 -19.22
CA VAL A 203 -21.30 -9.43 -18.23
C VAL A 203 -22.08 -8.34 -18.94
N ASN A 204 -23.30 -8.05 -18.46
CA ASN A 204 -24.11 -6.96 -18.99
C ASN A 204 -23.61 -5.61 -18.45
N LEU A 205 -23.59 -4.59 -19.30
CA LEU A 205 -23.21 -3.22 -18.94
C LEU A 205 -24.38 -2.26 -19.19
N GLN A 206 -24.62 -1.37 -18.22
CA GLN A 206 -25.63 -0.32 -18.34
C GLN A 206 -25.12 0.95 -17.65
N ALA A 207 -25.24 2.10 -18.30
CA ALA A 207 -24.94 3.39 -17.69
C ALA A 207 -26.23 4.10 -17.23
N ASP A 208 -26.12 4.93 -16.20
CA ASP A 208 -27.19 5.84 -15.74
C ASP A 208 -27.22 7.19 -16.49
N GLY A 209 -26.40 7.32 -17.53
CA GLY A 209 -26.31 8.46 -18.44
C GLY A 209 -25.78 8.07 -19.82
N GLU A 210 -25.70 9.02 -20.74
CA GLU A 210 -25.30 8.76 -22.12
C GLU A 210 -23.78 8.54 -22.25
N ILE A 211 -23.41 7.35 -22.72
CA ILE A 211 -22.02 6.96 -23.01
C ILE A 211 -21.96 6.35 -24.41
N ALA A 212 -21.27 7.01 -25.34
CA ALA A 212 -21.01 6.49 -26.67
C ALA A 212 -19.93 5.39 -26.62
N GLY A 213 -20.13 4.32 -27.39
CA GLY A 213 -19.19 3.20 -27.48
C GLY A 213 -19.28 2.17 -26.35
N LEU A 214 -20.18 2.35 -25.37
CA LEU A 214 -20.44 1.34 -24.34
C LEU A 214 -21.35 0.24 -24.92
N PRO A 215 -20.88 -1.02 -25.05
CA PRO A 215 -21.72 -2.13 -25.47
C PRO A 215 -22.69 -2.52 -24.35
N SER A 216 -23.78 -3.22 -24.69
CA SER A 216 -24.71 -3.78 -23.69
C SER A 216 -24.11 -4.97 -22.92
N GLU A 217 -23.06 -5.59 -23.45
CA GLU A 217 -22.40 -6.76 -22.88
C GLU A 217 -20.89 -6.76 -23.18
N VAL A 218 -20.11 -7.40 -22.30
CA VAL A 218 -18.68 -7.62 -22.46
C VAL A 218 -18.34 -9.08 -22.13
N GLU A 219 -17.55 -9.70 -23.00
CA GLU A 219 -17.01 -11.05 -22.80
C GLU A 219 -15.80 -11.04 -21.87
N ILE A 220 -15.77 -11.97 -20.92
CA ILE A 220 -14.64 -12.14 -20.01
C ILE A 220 -13.54 -12.95 -20.68
N GLY A 221 -12.37 -12.34 -20.83
CA GLY A 221 -11.18 -12.89 -21.47
C GLY A 221 -10.47 -14.00 -20.68
N ALA A 222 -9.40 -14.53 -21.27
CA ALA A 222 -8.63 -15.64 -20.70
C ALA A 222 -7.89 -15.29 -19.40
N ASP A 223 -7.65 -14.01 -19.14
CA ASP A 223 -7.05 -13.48 -17.93
C ASP A 223 -8.10 -13.14 -16.84
N GLY A 224 -9.38 -13.45 -17.07
CA GLY A 224 -10.45 -13.28 -16.09
C GLY A 224 -11.06 -11.89 -16.04
N ARG A 225 -10.78 -11.03 -17.04
CA ARG A 225 -11.36 -9.69 -17.16
C ARG A 225 -12.06 -9.46 -18.50
N GLY A 226 -13.11 -8.65 -18.48
CA GLY A 226 -13.70 -8.00 -19.66
C GLY A 226 -13.20 -6.57 -19.74
N VAL A 227 -12.84 -6.12 -20.95
CA VAL A 227 -12.29 -4.77 -21.18
C VAL A 227 -13.04 -4.12 -22.34
N VAL A 228 -13.50 -2.90 -22.12
CA VAL A 228 -14.06 -2.03 -23.17
C VAL A 228 -13.20 -0.78 -23.26
N GLU A 229 -12.61 -0.55 -24.43
CA GLU A 229 -11.81 0.64 -24.73
C GLU A 229 -12.65 1.65 -25.51
N GLY A 230 -12.30 2.93 -25.44
CA GLY A 230 -12.85 3.93 -26.37
C GLY A 230 -14.24 4.46 -26.01
N VAL A 231 -14.70 4.29 -24.76
CA VAL A 231 -16.00 4.83 -24.34
C VAL A 231 -15.91 6.33 -24.10
N GLU A 232 -16.96 7.07 -24.45
CA GLU A 232 -16.99 8.53 -24.38
C GLU A 232 -18.26 9.00 -23.67
N VAL A 233 -18.08 9.72 -22.56
CA VAL A 233 -19.18 10.28 -21.77
C VAL A 233 -19.74 11.51 -22.47
N GLN A 234 -21.05 11.53 -22.72
CA GLN A 234 -21.75 12.63 -23.41
C GLN A 234 -22.73 13.38 -22.50
N ALA A 235 -22.96 12.87 -21.28
CA ALA A 235 -23.84 13.50 -20.31
C ALA A 235 -23.24 14.79 -19.72
N ASN A 236 -24.12 15.72 -19.31
CA ASN A 236 -23.76 16.99 -18.66
C ASN A 236 -23.53 16.85 -17.14
N GLY A 237 -23.02 15.71 -16.68
CA GLY A 237 -22.82 15.39 -15.26
C GLY A 237 -22.18 14.02 -15.04
N PRO A 238 -22.02 13.60 -13.79
CA PRO A 238 -21.43 12.31 -13.43
C PRO A 238 -22.30 11.15 -13.94
N VAL A 239 -21.64 10.18 -14.56
CA VAL A 239 -22.25 8.92 -15.02
C VAL A 239 -21.56 7.75 -14.35
N ARG A 240 -22.30 6.70 -14.03
CA ARG A 240 -21.81 5.44 -13.46
C ARG A 240 -22.26 4.29 -14.35
N ILE A 241 -21.39 3.27 -14.45
CA ILE A 241 -21.65 2.04 -15.20
C ILE A 241 -21.92 0.92 -14.22
N THR A 242 -23.04 0.25 -14.40
CA THR A 242 -23.44 -0.95 -13.66
C THR A 242 -23.10 -2.18 -14.50
N ALA A 243 -22.28 -3.07 -13.95
CA ALA A 243 -21.93 -4.37 -14.50
C ALA A 243 -22.75 -5.47 -13.81
N ARG A 244 -23.35 -6.40 -14.56
CA ARG A 244 -24.22 -7.47 -14.04
C ARG A 244 -23.89 -8.84 -14.64
N ASP A 245 -23.48 -9.78 -13.80
CA ASP A 245 -23.44 -11.21 -14.13
C ASP A 245 -24.78 -11.83 -13.70
N VAL A 246 -25.69 -12.01 -14.66
CA VAL A 246 -27.04 -12.51 -14.41
C VAL A 246 -27.04 -13.99 -14.02
N GLU A 247 -26.10 -14.78 -14.53
CA GLU A 247 -25.99 -16.21 -14.24
C GLU A 247 -25.65 -16.44 -12.76
N ARG A 248 -24.74 -15.62 -12.22
CA ARG A 248 -24.26 -15.73 -10.83
C ARG A 248 -24.97 -14.78 -9.85
N GLY A 249 -25.82 -13.88 -10.35
CA GLY A 249 -26.54 -12.91 -9.54
C GLY A 249 -25.64 -11.86 -8.89
N LEU A 250 -24.57 -11.45 -9.59
CA LEU A 250 -23.59 -10.49 -9.10
C LEU A 250 -23.71 -9.15 -9.82
N GLU A 251 -23.43 -8.09 -9.10
CA GLU A 251 -23.54 -6.72 -9.58
C GLU A 251 -22.43 -5.85 -8.98
N ALA A 252 -21.92 -4.92 -9.79
CA ALA A 252 -21.00 -3.89 -9.37
C ALA A 252 -21.36 -2.56 -10.05
N GLN A 253 -21.19 -1.46 -9.33
CA GLN A 253 -21.30 -0.13 -9.89
C GLN A 253 -19.93 0.54 -9.90
N SER A 254 -19.59 1.20 -11.00
CA SER A 254 -18.33 1.93 -11.15
C SER A 254 -18.31 3.20 -10.31
N GLY A 255 -17.12 3.80 -10.18
CA GLY A 255 -17.00 5.20 -9.77
C GLY A 255 -17.65 6.16 -10.78
N PRO A 256 -17.93 7.41 -10.38
CA PRO A 256 -18.42 8.43 -11.28
C PRO A 256 -17.37 8.80 -12.32
N THR A 257 -17.83 9.03 -13.55
CA THR A 257 -17.01 9.52 -14.65
C THR A 257 -17.75 10.65 -15.36
N GLN A 258 -17.03 11.70 -15.73
CA GLN A 258 -17.63 12.91 -16.31
C GLN A 258 -16.68 13.66 -17.22
N VAL A 259 -17.24 14.58 -18.03
CA VAL A 259 -16.45 15.58 -18.74
C VAL A 259 -15.85 16.53 -17.70
N VAL A 260 -14.52 16.56 -17.60
CA VAL A 260 -13.80 17.38 -16.63
C VAL A 260 -13.50 18.77 -17.19
N GLY A 261 -13.23 19.72 -16.30
CA GLY A 261 -12.75 21.06 -16.64
C GLY A 261 -11.24 21.10 -16.92
N GLU A 262 -10.56 22.12 -16.39
CA GLU A 262 -9.14 22.38 -16.63
C GLU A 262 -8.18 21.30 -16.11
N ARG A 263 -8.57 20.56 -15.06
CA ARG A 263 -7.79 19.47 -14.47
C ARG A 263 -8.65 18.22 -14.36
N GLY A 264 -8.05 17.09 -14.70
CA GLY A 264 -8.63 15.77 -14.48
C GLY A 264 -8.38 15.26 -13.07
N HIS A 265 -9.25 14.38 -12.61
CA HIS A 265 -9.10 13.55 -11.42
C HIS A 265 -8.46 12.22 -11.82
N TYR A 266 -7.21 12.01 -11.40
CA TYR A 266 -6.47 10.77 -11.63
C TYR A 266 -6.28 10.05 -10.31
N PHE A 267 -6.68 8.78 -10.22
CA PHE A 267 -6.65 8.02 -8.98
C PHE A 267 -5.48 7.04 -8.94
N GLY A 268 -4.82 6.95 -7.79
CA GLY A 268 -3.64 6.11 -7.64
C GLY A 268 -3.39 5.57 -6.24
N GLY A 269 -2.59 4.50 -6.21
CA GLY A 269 -2.03 3.91 -5.01
C GLY A 269 -0.54 4.23 -4.96
N ILE A 270 -0.14 5.04 -3.97
CA ILE A 270 1.23 5.58 -3.91
C ILE A 270 2.02 5.16 -2.68
N HIS A 271 1.45 4.32 -1.81
CA HIS A 271 2.16 3.81 -0.65
C HIS A 271 1.77 2.36 -0.37
N PHE A 272 2.65 1.47 -0.79
CA PHE A 272 2.62 0.02 -0.61
C PHE A 272 4.02 -0.53 -0.87
N HIS A 273 4.30 -1.72 -0.33
CA HIS A 273 5.59 -2.39 -0.47
C HIS A 273 5.51 -3.61 -1.37
N THR A 274 6.61 -3.88 -2.05
CA THR A 274 6.82 -5.00 -2.96
C THR A 274 7.97 -5.85 -2.43
N ARG A 275 8.42 -6.83 -3.23
CA ARG A 275 9.59 -7.65 -2.88
C ARG A 275 10.91 -6.90 -2.91
N LEU A 276 10.95 -5.61 -3.27
CA LEU A 276 12.18 -4.84 -3.15
C LEU A 276 12.46 -4.46 -1.69
N SER A 277 11.40 -4.33 -0.89
CA SER A 277 11.47 -4.34 0.56
C SER A 277 11.68 -5.75 1.11
N VAL A 278 12.45 -5.82 2.18
CA VAL A 278 12.74 -7.03 2.97
C VAL A 278 11.50 -7.65 3.65
N ASP A 279 10.42 -6.89 3.80
CA ASP A 279 9.17 -7.27 4.43
C ASP A 279 7.97 -7.28 3.46
N GLY A 280 8.20 -7.08 2.16
CA GLY A 280 7.16 -7.15 1.13
C GLY A 280 7.18 -8.43 0.27
N ASP A 281 6.04 -8.76 -0.36
CA ASP A 281 5.81 -10.13 -0.88
C ASP A 281 5.60 -10.30 -2.37
N ARG A 282 5.04 -9.30 -3.04
CA ARG A 282 4.66 -9.39 -4.44
C ARG A 282 5.72 -8.78 -5.33
N GLU A 283 6.01 -9.45 -6.44
CA GLU A 283 6.92 -8.94 -7.45
C GLU A 283 6.48 -7.56 -7.95
N PRO A 284 7.38 -6.57 -8.08
CA PRO A 284 7.04 -5.21 -8.49
C PRO A 284 6.22 -5.14 -9.78
N ARG A 285 6.65 -5.88 -10.83
CA ARG A 285 5.94 -5.97 -12.11
C ARG A 285 4.52 -6.52 -11.96
N ALA A 286 4.30 -7.47 -11.06
CA ALA A 286 2.98 -8.05 -10.82
C ALA A 286 2.07 -7.07 -10.06
N ALA A 287 2.62 -6.27 -9.15
CA ALA A 287 1.88 -5.21 -8.47
C ALA A 287 1.45 -4.11 -9.46
N TYR A 288 2.36 -3.67 -10.33
CA TYR A 288 2.09 -2.63 -11.35
C TYR A 288 1.10 -3.11 -12.41
N ALA A 289 1.26 -4.33 -12.92
CA ALA A 289 0.29 -4.94 -13.83
C ALA A 289 -1.09 -5.02 -13.18
N TYR A 290 -1.19 -5.43 -11.92
CA TYR A 290 -2.46 -5.49 -11.22
C TYR A 290 -3.17 -4.13 -11.13
N ALA A 291 -2.43 -3.07 -10.77
CA ALA A 291 -2.96 -1.71 -10.70
C ALA A 291 -3.48 -1.20 -12.05
N ARG A 292 -2.70 -1.38 -13.13
CA ARG A 292 -3.06 -0.94 -14.48
C ARG A 292 -4.22 -1.77 -15.06
N ASP A 293 -4.12 -3.09 -14.94
CA ASP A 293 -4.89 -4.01 -15.77
C ASP A 293 -6.21 -4.45 -15.15
N PHE A 294 -6.29 -4.51 -13.81
CA PHE A 294 -7.48 -4.88 -13.03
C PHE A 294 -8.10 -3.68 -12.34
N LEU A 295 -7.33 -2.99 -11.48
CA LEU A 295 -7.86 -1.85 -10.72
C LEU A 295 -8.15 -0.63 -11.60
N ASN A 296 -7.54 -0.57 -12.79
CA ASN A 296 -7.66 0.53 -13.75
C ASN A 296 -7.32 1.88 -13.09
N LEU A 297 -6.25 1.89 -12.28
CA LEU A 297 -5.70 3.10 -11.68
C LEU A 297 -4.95 3.92 -12.73
N ASP A 298 -4.88 5.24 -12.51
CA ASP A 298 -4.18 6.18 -13.37
C ASP A 298 -2.71 6.38 -12.93
N VAL A 299 -2.46 6.33 -11.62
CA VAL A 299 -1.14 6.62 -11.02
C VAL A 299 -0.71 5.50 -10.06
N ILE A 300 0.58 5.16 -10.06
CA ILE A 300 1.18 4.22 -9.11
C ILE A 300 2.58 4.65 -8.65
N ALA A 301 2.88 4.36 -7.39
CA ALA A 301 4.23 4.43 -6.85
C ALA A 301 4.42 3.32 -5.80
N MET A 302 5.34 2.38 -6.04
CA MET A 302 5.86 1.55 -4.95
C MET A 302 6.78 2.40 -4.07
N THR A 303 6.73 2.19 -2.77
CA THR A 303 7.54 2.94 -1.80
C THR A 303 8.30 1.98 -0.91
N ASP A 304 9.03 1.05 -1.53
CA ASP A 304 9.83 0.09 -0.79
C ASP A 304 10.83 0.80 0.15
N HIS A 305 11.18 0.17 1.27
CA HIS A 305 12.16 0.64 2.23
C HIS A 305 13.55 0.65 1.60
N ALA A 306 14.06 1.85 1.34
CA ALA A 306 15.39 2.12 0.78
C ALA A 306 15.91 1.04 -0.20
N PRO A 307 15.23 0.84 -1.34
CA PRO A 307 15.74 -0.04 -2.40
C PRO A 307 17.08 0.55 -2.86
N ILE A 308 18.20 -0.04 -2.47
CA ILE A 308 19.54 0.42 -2.84
C ILE A 308 20.18 -0.47 -3.90
N GLY A 309 21.10 0.11 -4.68
CA GLY A 309 21.88 -0.65 -5.67
C GLY A 309 20.98 -1.40 -6.65
N PRO A 310 21.08 -2.75 -6.74
CA PRO A 310 20.22 -3.54 -7.63
C PRO A 310 18.72 -3.37 -7.38
N GLY A 311 18.29 -3.15 -6.13
CA GLY A 311 16.89 -2.92 -5.80
C GLY A 311 16.38 -1.60 -6.37
N TRP A 312 17.18 -0.53 -6.28
CA TRP A 312 16.84 0.76 -6.89
C TRP A 312 16.77 0.65 -8.41
N ALA A 313 17.77 0.00 -9.02
CA ALA A 313 17.81 -0.18 -10.46
C ALA A 313 16.58 -0.94 -10.97
N GLU A 314 16.10 -1.93 -10.22
CA GLU A 314 14.88 -2.66 -10.52
C GLU A 314 13.61 -1.81 -10.32
N CYS A 315 13.54 -1.01 -9.24
CA CYS A 315 12.45 -0.04 -9.05
C CYS A 315 12.34 0.92 -10.24
N LEU A 316 13.46 1.51 -10.67
CA LEU A 316 13.51 2.40 -11.83
C LEU A 316 13.13 1.67 -13.13
N ALA A 317 13.62 0.46 -13.34
CA ALA A 317 13.30 -0.34 -14.53
C ALA A 317 11.80 -0.64 -14.62
N VAL A 318 11.15 -1.00 -13.51
CA VAL A 318 9.70 -1.26 -13.46
C VAL A 318 8.91 0.02 -13.72
N ASN A 319 9.34 1.15 -13.15
CA ASN A 319 8.73 2.44 -13.42
C ASN A 319 8.78 2.79 -14.91
N GLU A 320 9.95 2.67 -15.55
CA GLU A 320 10.08 2.99 -16.98
C GLU A 320 9.37 1.98 -17.90
N GLU A 321 9.31 0.70 -17.52
CA GLU A 321 8.59 -0.34 -18.28
C GLU A 321 7.08 -0.08 -18.34
N PHE A 322 6.50 0.41 -17.25
CA PHE A 322 5.05 0.62 -17.12
C PHE A 322 4.61 2.06 -17.40
N TYR A 323 5.53 2.99 -17.60
CA TYR A 323 5.18 4.38 -17.87
C TYR A 323 4.53 4.53 -19.25
N GLU A 324 3.24 4.82 -19.24
CA GLU A 324 2.42 5.00 -20.43
C GLU A 324 1.68 6.35 -20.31
N PRO A 325 2.30 7.48 -20.68
CA PRO A 325 1.67 8.79 -20.55
C PRO A 325 0.34 8.85 -21.29
N GLY A 326 -0.67 9.43 -20.64
CA GLY A 326 -2.06 9.43 -21.09
C GLY A 326 -2.88 8.22 -20.65
N ARG A 327 -2.26 7.19 -20.06
CA ARG A 327 -2.94 5.95 -19.64
C ARG A 327 -2.57 5.46 -18.24
N PHE A 328 -1.28 5.39 -17.92
CA PHE A 328 -0.79 4.86 -16.65
C PHE A 328 0.55 5.51 -16.29
N VAL A 329 0.55 6.33 -15.25
CA VAL A 329 1.73 7.09 -14.80
C VAL A 329 2.36 6.42 -13.60
N THR A 330 3.68 6.25 -13.68
CA THR A 330 4.49 5.72 -12.59
C THR A 330 5.37 6.83 -12.02
N ILE A 331 5.57 6.81 -10.70
CA ILE A 331 6.45 7.75 -10.00
C ILE A 331 7.54 6.97 -9.27
N PRO A 332 8.84 7.21 -9.57
CA PRO A 332 9.92 6.65 -8.78
C PRO A 332 9.83 7.16 -7.34
N ALA A 333 9.78 6.25 -6.37
CA ALA A 333 9.60 6.58 -4.98
C ALA A 333 10.21 5.53 -4.04
N TRP A 334 10.36 5.90 -2.77
CA TRP A 334 10.83 5.01 -1.71
C TRP A 334 10.42 5.51 -0.32
N GLU A 335 10.40 4.60 0.66
CA GLU A 335 10.11 4.94 2.05
C GLU A 335 11.39 5.13 2.88
N SER A 336 11.53 6.34 3.47
CA SER A 336 12.53 6.65 4.49
C SER A 336 11.99 6.36 5.89
N SER A 337 12.40 5.24 6.47
CA SER A 337 11.95 4.80 7.79
C SER A 337 13.03 4.98 8.86
N ASN A 338 12.92 6.02 9.69
CA ASN A 338 13.89 6.33 10.76
C ASN A 338 13.24 6.28 12.15
N ALA A 339 14.04 6.48 13.20
CA ALA A 339 13.52 6.38 14.56
C ALA A 339 12.49 7.46 14.89
N TYR A 340 12.56 8.62 14.23
CA TYR A 340 11.74 9.81 14.50
C TYR A 340 10.60 10.00 13.48
N GLY A 341 9.94 8.90 13.13
CA GLY A 341 8.88 8.84 12.13
C GLY A 341 9.39 8.52 10.73
N HIS A 342 8.45 8.28 9.82
CA HIS A 342 8.72 7.85 8.45
C HIS A 342 8.16 8.86 7.44
N ALA A 343 8.76 8.89 6.25
CA ALA A 343 8.25 9.66 5.12
C ALA A 343 8.52 8.94 3.80
N ASN A 344 7.56 9.03 2.87
CA ASN A 344 7.74 8.62 1.49
C ASN A 344 8.31 9.77 0.66
N LEU A 345 9.27 9.45 -0.22
CA LEU A 345 9.88 10.41 -1.13
C LEU A 345 9.51 10.08 -2.56
N TYR A 346 8.96 11.06 -3.28
CA TYR A 346 8.51 10.94 -4.66
C TYR A 346 9.35 11.84 -5.55
N LEU A 347 10.01 11.23 -6.53
CA LEU A 347 10.96 11.88 -7.40
C LEU A 347 10.26 12.30 -8.69
N ARG A 348 10.55 13.52 -9.16
CA ARG A 348 9.99 14.03 -10.43
C ARG A 348 10.39 13.18 -11.62
N THR A 349 11.65 12.73 -11.64
CA THR A 349 12.22 11.88 -12.69
C THR A 349 13.17 10.85 -12.09
N PRO A 350 13.45 9.73 -12.79
CA PRO A 350 14.41 8.71 -12.35
C PRO A 350 15.82 9.23 -12.05
N GLU A 351 16.21 10.36 -12.65
CA GLU A 351 17.54 10.97 -12.53
C GLU A 351 17.71 11.82 -11.27
N VAL A 352 16.62 12.21 -10.59
CA VAL A 352 16.66 13.01 -9.37
C VAL A 352 17.35 12.22 -8.26
N ASP A 353 18.25 12.86 -7.52
CA ASP A 353 18.82 12.27 -6.33
C ASP A 353 17.77 12.22 -5.22
N GLY A 354 17.27 11.03 -4.94
CA GLY A 354 16.34 10.76 -3.84
C GLY A 354 16.96 10.90 -2.44
N GLY A 355 18.24 11.27 -2.34
CA GLY A 355 18.97 11.59 -1.11
C GLY A 355 19.51 10.36 -0.37
N THR A 356 19.47 10.34 0.98
CA THR A 356 20.17 9.31 1.75
C THR A 356 19.41 8.00 1.82
N TRP A 357 19.81 7.03 1.00
CA TRP A 357 19.24 5.68 1.00
C TRP A 357 19.71 4.78 2.17
N HIS A 358 20.64 5.25 3.00
CA HIS A 358 21.11 4.49 4.16
C HIS A 358 20.34 4.88 5.42
N TRP A 359 20.07 3.90 6.29
CA TRP A 359 19.35 4.13 7.53
C TRP A 359 20.15 5.05 8.42
N LYS A 360 19.50 6.10 8.91
CA LYS A 360 20.07 7.03 9.88
C LYS A 360 19.06 7.18 11.02
N PRO A 361 19.04 6.23 11.97
CA PRO A 361 18.01 6.21 13.01
C PRO A 361 17.95 7.50 13.80
N GLU A 362 19.10 8.16 13.96
CA GLU A 362 19.19 9.42 14.69
C GLU A 362 18.53 10.62 14.01
N LEU A 363 18.07 10.52 12.76
CA LEU A 363 17.47 11.63 12.02
C LEU A 363 15.97 11.46 11.85
N CYS A 364 15.21 12.53 12.05
CA CYS A 364 13.88 12.64 11.46
C CYS A 364 14.03 12.82 9.94
N PRO A 365 13.18 12.20 9.09
CA PRO A 365 13.21 12.43 7.65
C PRO A 365 13.14 13.92 7.26
N SER A 366 12.48 14.74 8.08
CA SER A 366 12.40 16.19 7.86
C SER A 366 13.70 16.96 8.13
N GLU A 367 14.68 16.38 8.82
CA GLU A 367 15.99 17.02 9.02
C GLU A 367 16.89 16.90 7.78
N VAL A 368 16.56 16.01 6.85
CA VAL A 368 17.34 15.80 5.63
C VAL A 368 17.01 16.86 4.59
N ALA A 369 18.05 17.46 4.02
CA ALA A 369 17.90 18.33 2.86
C ALA A 369 17.69 17.48 1.60
N TRP A 370 16.50 17.61 1.01
CA TRP A 370 16.12 16.92 -0.21
C TRP A 370 16.22 17.84 -1.43
N ASP A 371 16.39 17.26 -2.61
CA ASP A 371 16.39 17.98 -3.89
C ASP A 371 15.06 18.74 -4.09
N GLU A 372 15.09 19.83 -4.88
CA GLU A 372 13.90 20.62 -5.17
C GLU A 372 12.83 19.83 -5.94
N ASP A 373 13.25 18.83 -6.71
CA ASP A 373 12.42 17.91 -7.49
C ASP A 373 11.97 16.65 -6.70
N VAL A 374 12.06 16.69 -5.36
CA VAL A 374 11.51 15.67 -4.45
C VAL A 374 10.30 16.22 -3.70
N VAL A 375 9.19 15.47 -3.70
CA VAL A 375 8.09 15.67 -2.76
C VAL A 375 8.22 14.67 -1.63
N MET A 376 8.32 15.16 -0.40
CA MET A 376 8.31 14.36 0.82
C MET A 376 6.88 14.31 1.38
N VAL A 377 6.49 13.12 1.83
CA VAL A 377 5.19 12.86 2.45
C VAL A 377 5.41 12.13 3.76
N PRO A 378 5.42 12.83 4.90
CA PRO A 378 5.30 12.19 6.21
C PRO A 378 4.06 11.29 6.22
N HIS A 379 4.19 10.07 6.73
CA HIS A 379 3.10 9.12 6.75
C HIS A 379 2.99 8.43 8.11
N HIS A 380 1.78 7.94 8.36
CA HIS A 380 1.34 7.41 9.64
C HIS A 380 1.86 8.17 10.87
N PRO A 381 1.67 9.50 10.91
CA PRO A 381 2.44 10.36 11.80
C PRO A 381 2.07 10.19 13.28
N ASN A 382 0.81 9.80 13.54
CA ASN A 382 0.29 9.56 14.86
C ASN A 382 0.33 8.07 15.25
N CYS A 383 1.44 7.39 14.94
CA CYS A 383 1.67 5.98 15.26
C CYS A 383 3.03 5.78 15.92
N GLY A 384 3.27 4.61 16.50
CA GLY A 384 4.55 4.29 17.14
C GLY A 384 4.50 4.52 18.66
N GLN A 385 5.66 4.77 19.26
CA GLN A 385 5.77 5.10 20.69
C GLN A 385 6.21 6.55 20.86
N PRO A 386 5.76 7.24 21.92
CA PRO A 386 6.25 8.57 22.26
C PRO A 386 7.72 8.50 22.66
N ILE A 387 8.60 9.06 21.82
CA ILE A 387 10.05 9.15 22.09
C ILE A 387 10.47 10.62 22.06
N GLU A 388 11.26 11.04 23.05
CA GLU A 388 11.89 12.37 23.02
C GLU A 388 13.06 12.38 22.02
N TYR A 389 13.23 13.50 21.31
CA TYR A 389 14.34 13.63 20.36
C TYR A 389 15.70 13.44 21.06
N GLY A 390 16.65 12.80 20.38
CA GLY A 390 17.92 12.32 20.94
C GLY A 390 17.85 11.09 21.85
N LYS A 391 16.66 10.67 22.33
CA LYS A 391 16.50 9.56 23.29
C LYS A 391 16.25 8.19 22.68
N HIS A 392 16.24 8.08 21.35
CA HIS A 392 15.95 6.81 20.68
C HIS A 392 16.88 5.68 21.14
N ARG A 393 18.18 5.90 21.35
CA ARG A 393 19.10 4.83 21.80
C ARG A 393 18.82 4.31 23.22
N GLU A 394 18.18 5.12 24.06
CA GLU A 394 17.79 4.72 25.43
C GLU A 394 16.55 3.82 25.42
N VAL A 395 15.71 3.96 24.38
CA VAL A 395 14.42 3.25 24.23
C VAL A 395 14.50 2.10 23.22
N MET A 396 15.31 2.23 22.15
CA MET A 396 15.44 1.26 21.04
C MET A 396 16.27 0.01 21.39
N GLY A 397 16.32 -0.35 22.67
CA GLY A 397 16.96 -1.56 23.17
C GLY A 397 16.03 -2.79 23.13
N LYS A 398 16.33 -3.72 22.21
CA LYS A 398 15.94 -5.15 22.17
C LYS A 398 14.63 -5.59 21.50
N THR A 399 13.70 -4.70 21.10
CA THR A 399 12.45 -5.12 20.42
C THR A 399 11.77 -4.08 19.49
N PHE A 400 12.25 -2.84 19.36
CA PHE A 400 11.41 -1.71 18.91
C PHE A 400 12.13 -0.68 18.01
N TYR A 401 11.44 -0.08 17.02
CA TYR A 401 12.10 0.54 15.84
C TYR A 401 11.77 1.98 15.41
N TRP A 402 10.68 2.60 15.87
CA TRP A 402 10.30 3.94 15.39
C TRP A 402 9.24 4.62 16.26
N SER A 403 9.17 5.95 16.24
CA SER A 403 8.29 6.80 17.05
C SER A 403 7.20 7.50 16.23
N GLN A 404 6.34 8.25 16.91
CA GLN A 404 5.50 9.28 16.28
C GLN A 404 6.33 10.24 15.45
N TYR A 405 5.72 10.89 14.46
CA TYR A 405 6.43 11.84 13.60
C TYR A 405 6.82 13.10 14.37
N HIS A 406 8.07 13.54 14.23
CA HIS A 406 8.57 14.74 14.89
C HIS A 406 8.35 15.98 14.01
N TRP A 407 7.21 16.64 14.21
CA TRP A 407 6.81 17.86 13.49
C TRP A 407 7.66 19.10 13.83
N GLU A 408 8.49 19.05 14.88
CA GLU A 408 9.36 20.17 15.29
C GLU A 408 10.44 20.54 14.25
N PHE A 409 10.70 19.66 13.27
CA PHE A 409 11.70 19.85 12.22
C PHE A 409 11.03 20.27 10.90
N PRO A 410 10.97 21.57 10.56
CA PRO A 410 10.34 22.02 9.33
C PRO A 410 11.13 21.58 8.09
N ASN A 411 10.44 21.15 7.04
CA ASN A 411 11.05 20.78 5.77
C ASN A 411 10.25 21.31 4.57
N LYS A 412 10.90 22.09 3.71
CA LYS A 412 10.24 22.74 2.55
C LYS A 412 9.76 21.76 1.48
N ARG A 413 10.23 20.51 1.50
CA ARG A 413 9.79 19.44 0.59
C ARG A 413 8.66 18.60 1.17
N ALA A 414 8.35 18.72 2.47
CA ALA A 414 7.10 18.18 3.02
C ALA A 414 5.94 19.06 2.55
N ARG A 415 5.33 18.66 1.43
CA ARG A 415 4.20 19.36 0.81
C ARG A 415 2.89 18.67 1.15
N LEU A 416 2.92 17.37 1.38
CA LEU A 416 1.75 16.52 1.60
C LEU A 416 1.93 15.71 2.88
N VAL A 417 0.84 15.15 3.39
CA VAL A 417 0.83 14.19 4.48
C VAL A 417 -0.16 13.07 4.18
N GLU A 418 0.20 11.84 4.51
CA GLU A 418 -0.73 10.73 4.44
C GLU A 418 -1.73 10.82 5.59
N ILE A 419 -2.94 11.29 5.30
CA ILE A 419 -3.99 11.45 6.30
C ILE A 419 -4.73 10.14 6.59
N VAL A 420 -4.73 9.19 5.66
CA VAL A 420 -5.42 7.90 5.81
C VAL A 420 -4.65 6.75 5.17
N GLN A 421 -4.54 5.64 5.91
CA GLN A 421 -3.94 4.39 5.43
C GLN A 421 -4.62 3.14 6.03
N GLY A 422 -4.01 1.95 5.86
CA GLY A 422 -4.50 0.69 6.43
C GLY A 422 -4.70 0.64 7.96
N ARG A 423 -4.01 1.50 8.72
CA ARG A 423 -4.16 1.64 10.18
C ARG A 423 -5.30 2.57 10.60
N GLY A 424 -5.80 3.41 9.70
CA GLY A 424 -6.88 4.36 9.98
C GLY A 424 -6.61 5.77 9.45
N ASN A 425 -7.39 6.71 9.98
CA ASN A 425 -7.28 8.14 9.75
C ASN A 425 -6.37 8.78 10.83
N PHE A 426 -5.50 9.71 10.43
CA PHE A 426 -4.56 10.46 11.28
C PHE A 426 -4.87 11.96 11.36
N GLU A 427 -6.06 12.35 10.94
CA GLU A 427 -6.53 13.74 10.91
C GLU A 427 -6.34 14.46 12.25
N ALA A 428 -6.77 13.84 13.36
CA ALA A 428 -6.75 14.44 14.70
C ALA A 428 -6.17 13.48 15.73
N ASP A 429 -5.76 14.04 16.88
CA ASP A 429 -5.22 13.26 17.99
C ASP A 429 -6.33 12.56 18.81
N ALA A 430 -7.51 13.17 18.85
CA ALA A 430 -8.68 12.59 19.49
C ALA A 430 -9.25 11.42 18.66
N LEU A 431 -9.47 10.27 19.31
CA LEU A 431 -10.05 9.09 18.68
C LEU A 431 -11.50 9.34 18.26
N ASP A 432 -11.85 8.86 17.07
CA ASP A 432 -13.17 9.03 16.47
C ASP A 432 -13.47 7.84 15.55
N GLU A 433 -14.33 6.93 16.01
CA GLU A 433 -14.73 5.76 15.22
C GLU A 433 -15.51 6.14 13.96
N TYR A 434 -16.28 7.23 13.99
CA TYR A 434 -17.09 7.70 12.87
C TYR A 434 -16.21 8.21 11.72
N TRP A 435 -15.09 8.88 12.03
CA TRP A 435 -14.10 9.30 11.03
C TRP A 435 -12.96 8.30 10.83
N GLY A 436 -12.97 7.18 11.57
CA GLY A 436 -11.99 6.10 11.46
C GLY A 436 -10.63 6.46 12.07
N ILE A 437 -10.58 7.40 13.00
CA ILE A 437 -9.39 7.75 13.78
C ILE A 437 -9.24 6.72 14.90
N ARG A 438 -8.26 5.83 14.75
CA ARG A 438 -8.05 4.67 15.62
C ARG A 438 -6.73 4.72 16.38
N LEU A 439 -5.84 5.62 15.98
CA LEU A 439 -4.53 5.85 16.58
C LEU A 439 -4.43 7.35 16.83
N GLY A 440 -4.04 7.69 18.05
CA GLY A 440 -4.18 9.02 18.64
C GLY A 440 -3.34 9.14 19.91
N GLU A 441 -3.48 10.26 20.61
CA GLU A 441 -2.87 10.54 21.90
C GLU A 441 -1.33 10.62 21.88
N LEU A 442 -0.73 10.98 20.74
CA LEU A 442 0.73 11.16 20.61
C LEU A 442 1.12 12.60 20.25
N GLY A 443 0.17 13.49 20.00
CA GLY A 443 0.43 14.89 19.62
C GLY A 443 1.15 15.02 18.28
N ALA A 444 0.93 14.05 17.39
CA ALA A 444 1.55 13.99 16.07
C ALA A 444 0.51 13.77 14.95
N SER A 445 -0.75 14.11 15.18
CA SER A 445 -1.78 14.13 14.15
C SER A 445 -1.50 15.18 13.07
N VAL A 446 -2.28 15.12 11.98
CA VAL A 446 -2.22 16.13 10.91
C VAL A 446 -2.61 17.51 11.45
N GLN A 447 -3.62 17.58 12.32
CA GLN A 447 -4.01 18.83 12.99
C GLN A 447 -2.89 19.36 13.90
N ASP A 448 -2.15 18.49 14.61
CA ASP A 448 -0.98 18.93 15.41
C ASP A 448 0.12 19.55 14.53
N ALA A 449 0.30 19.05 13.31
CA ALA A 449 1.21 19.65 12.33
C ALA A 449 0.73 21.05 11.91
N PHE A 450 -0.58 21.21 11.65
CA PHE A 450 -1.17 22.50 11.29
C PHE A 450 -1.04 23.53 12.41
N ALA A 451 -1.27 23.12 13.67
CA ALA A 451 -1.05 23.97 14.85
C ALA A 451 0.41 24.44 14.99
N GLN A 452 1.36 23.64 14.49
CA GLN A 452 2.79 23.97 14.44
C GLN A 452 3.19 24.79 13.19
N GLY A 453 2.23 25.17 12.34
CA GLY A 453 2.44 26.04 11.18
C GLY A 453 2.79 25.30 9.88
N TRP A 454 2.66 23.97 9.84
CA TRP A 454 2.83 23.22 8.60
C TRP A 454 1.67 23.45 7.63
N ARG A 455 1.99 23.72 6.36
CA ARG A 455 1.01 23.87 5.27
C ARG A 455 1.04 22.67 4.33
N LEU A 456 0.27 21.63 4.68
CA LEU A 456 0.28 20.33 3.99
C LEU A 456 -1.01 20.09 3.21
N GLY A 457 -0.89 19.34 2.11
CA GLY A 457 -2.01 18.73 1.41
C GLY A 457 -2.20 17.27 1.83
N PHE A 458 -3.29 16.65 1.40
CA PHE A 458 -3.65 15.30 1.78
C PHE A 458 -3.38 14.30 0.67
N VAL A 459 -2.82 13.17 1.07
CA VAL A 459 -2.74 11.94 0.28
C VAL A 459 -3.17 10.76 1.13
N ALA A 460 -3.35 9.63 0.47
CA ALA A 460 -3.73 8.37 1.07
C ALA A 460 -2.94 7.21 0.47
N GLY A 461 -2.82 6.16 1.25
CA GLY A 461 -2.11 4.96 0.85
C GLY A 461 -2.57 3.74 1.61
N THR A 462 -1.82 2.66 1.52
CA THR A 462 -2.15 1.41 2.22
C THR A 462 -1.14 1.07 3.31
N ASP A 463 0.14 1.34 3.03
CA ASP A 463 1.28 0.77 3.75
C ASP A 463 1.14 -0.76 3.91
N ASN A 464 0.54 -1.41 2.91
CA ASN A 464 0.47 -2.85 2.91
C ASN A 464 1.74 -3.42 2.32
N HIS A 465 2.07 -4.61 2.80
CA HIS A 465 3.32 -5.29 2.47
C HIS A 465 3.10 -6.44 1.49
N GLN A 466 1.91 -6.50 0.90
CA GLN A 466 1.51 -7.59 0.02
C GLN A 466 1.55 -7.17 -1.46
N GLY A 467 1.94 -5.94 -1.76
CA GLY A 467 1.97 -5.38 -3.12
C GLY A 467 0.59 -5.26 -3.75
N HIS A 468 -0.40 -4.87 -2.95
CA HIS A 468 -1.79 -4.70 -3.37
C HIS A 468 -2.22 -3.24 -3.25
N PRO A 469 -1.96 -2.38 -4.26
CA PRO A 469 -2.28 -0.97 -4.17
C PRO A 469 -3.77 -0.74 -3.85
N THR A 470 -4.06 0.20 -2.95
CA THR A 470 -5.42 0.64 -2.54
C THR A 470 -6.31 -0.41 -1.85
N GLN A 471 -5.78 -1.56 -1.44
CA GLN A 471 -6.62 -2.60 -0.80
C GLN A 471 -5.88 -3.35 0.30
N ASN A 472 -6.67 -3.83 1.27
CA ASN A 472 -6.31 -4.85 2.23
C ASN A 472 -7.26 -6.05 2.06
N PRO A 473 -7.01 -7.19 2.73
CA PRO A 473 -7.93 -8.32 2.68
C PRO A 473 -9.37 -7.92 3.01
N GLY A 474 -10.24 -8.04 2.01
CA GLY A 474 -11.69 -7.85 2.14
C GLY A 474 -12.18 -6.41 2.15
N GLY A 475 -11.31 -5.41 1.94
CA GLY A 475 -11.71 -4.01 1.90
C GLY A 475 -10.74 -3.10 1.15
N TYR A 476 -11.29 -2.04 0.57
CA TYR A 476 -10.51 -0.97 -0.02
C TYR A 476 -9.95 -0.04 1.05
N VAL A 477 -8.76 0.48 0.79
CA VAL A 477 -7.97 1.31 1.69
C VAL A 477 -7.35 2.45 0.89
N GLY A 478 -6.94 3.51 1.58
CA GLY A 478 -6.39 4.76 1.06
C GLY A 478 -6.01 4.82 -0.43
N MET A 479 -6.64 5.75 -1.14
CA MET A 479 -6.38 6.07 -2.54
C MET A 479 -6.23 7.57 -2.70
N THR A 480 -5.21 7.99 -3.44
CA THR A 480 -4.93 9.40 -3.69
C THR A 480 -5.56 9.81 -5.02
N CYS A 481 -6.23 10.95 -5.04
CA CYS A 481 -6.59 11.65 -6.27
C CYS A 481 -5.57 12.75 -6.55
N PHE A 482 -5.08 12.82 -7.79
CA PHE A 482 -4.22 13.85 -8.32
C PHE A 482 -5.03 14.71 -9.29
N ARG A 483 -5.14 16.01 -9.02
CA ARG A 483 -5.76 16.96 -9.95
C ARG A 483 -4.69 17.58 -10.84
N ALA A 484 -4.51 17.00 -12.01
CA ALA A 484 -3.48 17.37 -12.98
C ALA A 484 -4.09 17.78 -14.32
N THR A 485 -3.37 18.61 -15.09
CA THR A 485 -3.79 19.07 -16.42
C THR A 485 -3.77 17.95 -17.47
N GLU A 486 -2.93 16.94 -17.27
CA GLU A 486 -2.78 15.77 -18.14
C GLU A 486 -2.21 14.61 -17.33
N LEU A 487 -2.35 13.39 -17.84
CA LEU A 487 -1.83 12.17 -17.21
C LEU A 487 -0.38 11.92 -17.63
N THR A 488 0.54 12.76 -17.17
CA THR A 488 2.00 12.61 -17.36
C THR A 488 2.72 12.62 -16.02
N ARG A 489 3.92 12.04 -15.95
CA ARG A 489 4.72 12.04 -14.71
C ARG A 489 4.98 13.46 -14.19
N GLU A 490 5.30 14.37 -15.10
CA GLU A 490 5.52 15.78 -14.79
C GLU A 490 4.28 16.45 -14.18
N ALA A 491 3.13 16.35 -14.84
CA ALA A 491 1.91 17.01 -14.37
C ALA A 491 1.39 16.41 -13.06
N VAL A 492 1.54 15.09 -12.87
CA VAL A 492 1.19 14.41 -11.62
C VAL A 492 2.14 14.83 -10.49
N TRP A 493 3.45 14.88 -10.72
CA TRP A 493 4.41 15.36 -9.73
C TRP A 493 4.16 16.83 -9.37
N GLN A 494 3.85 17.70 -10.34
CA GLN A 494 3.45 19.08 -10.07
C GLN A 494 2.18 19.15 -9.22
N ALA A 495 1.19 18.29 -9.45
CA ALA A 495 0.00 18.23 -8.61
C ALA A 495 0.36 17.87 -7.15
N MET A 496 1.37 17.00 -6.94
CA MET A 496 1.87 16.71 -5.60
C MET A 496 2.56 17.92 -4.95
N ASP A 497 3.51 18.55 -5.65
CA ASP A 497 4.27 19.70 -5.14
C ASP A 497 3.36 20.91 -4.82
N GLN A 498 2.34 21.13 -5.66
CA GLN A 498 1.36 22.20 -5.50
C GLN A 498 0.18 21.82 -4.59
N ARG A 499 0.19 20.62 -4.01
CA ARG A 499 -0.86 20.08 -3.12
C ARG A 499 -2.25 19.97 -3.75
N TRP A 500 -2.31 19.84 -5.06
CA TRP A 500 -3.56 19.59 -5.80
C TRP A 500 -4.00 18.12 -5.72
N THR A 501 -3.80 17.50 -4.56
CA THR A 501 -4.20 16.13 -4.27
C THR A 501 -5.35 16.10 -3.28
N TYR A 502 -6.00 14.95 -3.14
CA TYR A 502 -6.81 14.66 -1.97
C TYR A 502 -6.84 13.16 -1.68
N ALA A 503 -7.27 12.82 -0.47
CA ALA A 503 -7.32 11.47 0.04
C ALA A 503 -8.74 10.90 -0.04
N THR A 504 -8.89 9.63 -0.42
CA THR A 504 -10.11 8.85 -0.18
C THR A 504 -9.76 7.59 0.59
N SER A 505 -10.73 6.97 1.26
CA SER A 505 -10.53 5.71 1.96
C SER A 505 -10.65 4.48 1.03
N GLY A 506 -10.22 4.60 -0.23
CA GLY A 506 -10.06 3.47 -1.15
C GLY A 506 -11.07 3.36 -2.29
N VAL A 507 -11.92 4.35 -2.51
CA VAL A 507 -12.84 4.39 -3.66
C VAL A 507 -12.72 5.73 -4.41
N PRO A 508 -12.94 5.76 -5.73
CA PRO A 508 -12.72 6.95 -6.55
C PRO A 508 -13.86 7.97 -6.43
N ILE A 509 -13.97 8.61 -5.26
CA ILE A 509 -14.90 9.72 -5.02
C ILE A 509 -14.34 10.96 -5.74
N VAL A 510 -15.10 11.51 -6.68
CA VAL A 510 -14.68 12.67 -7.50
C VAL A 510 -15.16 13.94 -6.81
N CYS A 511 -14.23 14.79 -6.39
CA CYS A 511 -14.57 15.97 -5.62
C CYS A 511 -13.73 17.19 -6.02
N ASP A 512 -14.37 18.36 -5.98
CA ASP A 512 -13.72 19.66 -5.99
C ASP A 512 -14.36 20.57 -4.95
N TYR A 513 -13.56 21.44 -4.35
CA TYR A 513 -14.06 22.57 -3.57
C TYR A 513 -13.10 23.75 -3.64
N ALA A 514 -13.65 24.93 -3.39
CA ALA A 514 -12.91 26.19 -3.31
C ALA A 514 -13.50 27.08 -2.21
N VAL A 515 -12.64 27.89 -1.59
CA VAL A 515 -13.02 28.91 -0.60
C VAL A 515 -12.60 30.27 -1.17
N ASN A 516 -13.54 31.22 -1.28
CA ASN A 516 -13.35 32.51 -1.95
C ASN A 516 -12.69 32.38 -3.34
N GLY A 517 -13.05 31.34 -4.10
CA GLY A 517 -12.47 31.03 -5.40
C GLY A 517 -11.06 30.42 -5.36
N VAL A 518 -10.41 30.36 -4.19
CA VAL A 518 -9.14 29.66 -4.00
C VAL A 518 -9.42 28.16 -3.90
N ARG A 519 -8.87 27.39 -4.84
CA ARG A 519 -9.11 25.94 -4.94
C ARG A 519 -8.38 25.18 -3.82
N SER A 520 -8.96 24.06 -3.40
CA SER A 520 -8.32 23.06 -2.52
C SER A 520 -6.82 22.84 -2.83
N GLY A 521 -5.97 22.89 -1.81
CA GLY A 521 -4.51 22.74 -1.91
C GLY A 521 -3.74 24.05 -2.11
N ALA A 522 -4.42 25.11 -2.56
CA ALA A 522 -3.81 26.41 -2.81
C ALA A 522 -3.85 27.35 -1.59
N GLU A 523 -3.11 28.45 -1.72
CA GLU A 523 -3.02 29.53 -0.73
C GLU A 523 -3.53 30.82 -1.38
N GLY A 524 -4.14 31.70 -0.58
CA GLY A 524 -4.67 32.99 -1.02
C GLY A 524 -4.66 34.03 0.11
N ALA A 525 -5.15 35.22 -0.19
CA ALA A 525 -5.28 36.31 0.78
C ALA A 525 -6.75 36.46 1.25
N LEU A 526 -6.94 36.97 2.46
CA LEU A 526 -8.23 37.33 3.04
C LEU A 526 -8.17 38.79 3.51
N ALA A 527 -8.91 39.67 2.84
CA ALA A 527 -8.95 41.08 3.17
C ALA A 527 -9.72 41.34 4.48
N GLU A 528 -9.42 42.45 5.15
CA GLU A 528 -10.11 42.82 6.40
C GLU A 528 -11.63 42.98 6.17
N GLY A 529 -12.42 42.21 6.92
CA GLY A 529 -13.89 42.22 6.82
C GLY A 529 -14.45 41.49 5.59
N GLU A 530 -13.61 40.81 4.81
CA GLU A 530 -14.07 39.97 3.69
C GLU A 530 -14.88 38.77 4.20
N GLN A 531 -16.01 38.50 3.53
CA GLN A 531 -16.86 37.36 3.85
C GLN A 531 -16.30 36.08 3.23
N VAL A 532 -16.27 35.00 4.01
CA VAL A 532 -15.79 33.69 3.53
C VAL A 532 -16.97 32.87 3.04
N HIS A 533 -16.84 32.31 1.85
CA HIS A 533 -17.81 31.40 1.25
C HIS A 533 -17.08 30.23 0.58
N PHE A 534 -17.77 29.09 0.48
CA PHE A 534 -17.25 27.94 -0.26
C PHE A 534 -18.23 27.42 -1.31
N SER A 535 -17.66 26.79 -2.32
CA SER A 535 -18.37 26.00 -3.32
C SER A 535 -17.77 24.61 -3.38
N ALA A 536 -18.59 23.60 -3.70
CA ALA A 536 -18.15 22.22 -3.81
C ALA A 536 -18.99 21.44 -4.82
N SER A 537 -18.35 20.55 -5.56
CA SER A 537 -18.95 19.54 -6.43
C SER A 537 -18.44 18.18 -5.99
N LEU A 538 -19.33 17.32 -5.50
CA LEU A 538 -18.99 16.06 -4.83
C LEU A 538 -19.78 14.91 -5.45
N HIS A 539 -19.08 13.90 -5.95
CA HIS A 539 -19.69 12.75 -6.63
C HIS A 539 -19.21 11.44 -5.99
N GLY A 540 -20.14 10.75 -5.35
CA GLY A 540 -19.90 9.53 -4.61
C GLY A 540 -19.83 8.26 -5.47
N THR A 541 -19.26 7.21 -4.89
CA THR A 541 -19.46 5.82 -5.32
C THR A 541 -20.61 5.14 -4.55
N ALA A 542 -21.16 5.85 -3.58
CA ALA A 542 -22.38 5.55 -2.82
C ALA A 542 -22.99 6.88 -2.35
N PRO A 543 -24.23 6.91 -1.83
CA PRO A 543 -24.82 8.15 -1.33
C PRO A 543 -23.95 8.80 -0.24
N ILE A 544 -23.64 10.07 -0.42
CA ILE A 544 -22.94 10.92 0.54
C ILE A 544 -23.91 11.21 1.70
N GLU A 545 -23.58 10.70 2.89
CA GLU A 545 -24.40 10.87 4.09
C GLU A 545 -24.03 12.12 4.88
N ARG A 546 -22.79 12.60 4.74
CA ARG A 546 -22.24 13.68 5.55
C ARG A 546 -21.17 14.44 4.79
N VAL A 547 -21.22 15.77 4.87
CA VAL A 547 -20.18 16.70 4.40
C VAL A 547 -19.88 17.67 5.52
N GLU A 548 -18.60 17.95 5.78
CA GLU A 548 -18.14 18.89 6.80
C GLU A 548 -17.01 19.78 6.26
N ILE A 549 -17.03 21.06 6.64
CA ILE A 549 -15.88 21.96 6.51
C ILE A 549 -15.24 22.12 7.89
N ILE A 550 -13.96 21.81 7.97
CA ILE A 550 -13.14 22.03 9.15
C ILE A 550 -12.29 23.28 8.94
N ALA A 551 -12.28 24.17 9.93
CA ALA A 551 -11.41 25.33 9.95
C ALA A 551 -10.70 25.43 11.30
N ASN A 552 -9.36 25.52 11.28
CA ASN A 552 -8.52 25.57 12.49
C ASN A 552 -8.97 24.54 13.55
N GLU A 553 -9.12 23.28 13.14
CA GLU A 553 -9.49 22.10 13.95
C GLU A 553 -10.99 21.98 14.30
N GLU A 554 -11.79 23.01 14.05
CA GLU A 554 -13.21 23.02 14.37
C GLU A 554 -14.10 22.75 13.15
N CYS A 555 -15.16 21.96 13.33
CA CYS A 555 -16.20 21.81 12.30
C CYS A 555 -17.07 23.07 12.26
N VAL A 556 -16.90 23.87 11.21
CA VAL A 556 -17.55 25.19 11.05
C VAL A 556 -18.78 25.17 10.15
N TRP A 557 -18.93 24.12 9.33
CA TRP A 557 -20.11 23.91 8.48
C TRP A 557 -20.33 22.43 8.27
N GLN A 558 -21.59 22.02 8.14
CA GLN A 558 -21.95 20.63 7.93
C GLN A 558 -23.30 20.47 7.21
N ASP A 559 -23.46 19.38 6.46
CA ASP A 559 -24.73 18.95 5.85
C ASP A 559 -24.85 17.42 5.78
N ALA A 560 -26.07 16.91 5.59
CA ALA A 560 -26.41 15.50 5.48
C ALA A 560 -27.26 15.21 4.22
N PRO A 561 -26.68 15.36 3.01
CA PRO A 561 -27.44 15.44 1.76
C PRO A 561 -28.15 14.14 1.38
N ASN A 562 -27.61 12.98 1.78
CA ASN A 562 -28.14 11.65 1.43
C ASN A 562 -28.29 11.43 -0.09
N ALA A 563 -27.37 11.98 -0.88
CA ALA A 563 -27.41 11.98 -2.34
C ALA A 563 -26.11 11.44 -2.95
N TRP A 564 -26.17 10.94 -4.18
CA TRP A 564 -24.98 10.47 -4.91
C TRP A 564 -24.10 11.63 -5.38
N ASP A 565 -24.74 12.73 -5.76
CA ASP A 565 -24.11 13.90 -6.35
C ASP A 565 -24.60 15.14 -5.58
N VAL A 566 -23.67 15.99 -5.16
CA VAL A 566 -23.92 17.16 -4.30
C VAL A 566 -23.21 18.36 -4.88
N GLU A 567 -23.98 19.42 -5.12
CA GLU A 567 -23.49 20.73 -5.58
C GLU A 567 -23.79 21.77 -4.49
N ILE A 568 -22.77 22.52 -4.10
CA ILE A 568 -22.85 23.62 -3.13
C ILE A 568 -22.28 24.85 -3.81
N ASP A 569 -23.05 25.94 -3.82
CA ASP A 569 -22.65 27.21 -4.43
C ASP A 569 -22.77 28.34 -3.40
N GLY A 570 -21.61 28.88 -2.99
CA GLY A 570 -21.52 30.09 -2.17
C GLY A 570 -22.01 29.96 -0.72
N ALA A 571 -21.88 28.79 -0.08
CA ALA A 571 -22.26 28.63 1.33
C ALA A 571 -21.31 29.41 2.24
N GLU A 572 -21.85 30.17 3.19
CA GLU A 572 -21.09 31.04 4.08
C GLU A 572 -20.31 30.23 5.13
N LEU A 573 -19.09 30.69 5.43
CA LEU A 573 -18.22 30.15 6.48
C LEU A 573 -17.80 31.27 7.44
N PRO A 574 -17.57 30.94 8.72
CA PRO A 574 -16.88 31.87 9.61
C PRO A 574 -15.43 32.06 9.16
N ALA A 575 -14.88 33.24 9.46
CA ALA A 575 -13.45 33.54 9.35
C ALA A 575 -12.79 33.39 10.72
N PRO A 576 -12.06 32.29 11.00
CA PRO A 576 -11.34 32.11 12.27
C PRO A 576 -10.40 33.27 12.55
N GLU A 577 -10.27 33.65 13.83
CA GLU A 577 -9.29 34.65 14.27
C GLU A 577 -7.85 34.16 14.05
N GLY A 578 -6.92 35.09 13.86
CA GLY A 578 -5.50 34.79 13.66
C GLY A 578 -4.90 35.50 12.46
N ALA A 579 -3.60 35.26 12.20
CA ALA A 579 -2.90 35.78 11.02
C ALA A 579 -3.24 35.02 9.74
N TRP A 580 -3.76 33.80 9.88
CA TRP A 580 -4.16 32.93 8.77
C TRP A 580 -5.31 32.02 9.23
N ALA A 581 -6.03 31.46 8.26
CA ALA A 581 -7.01 30.41 8.45
C ALA A 581 -6.81 29.31 7.41
N TYR A 582 -7.07 28.04 7.77
CA TYR A 582 -7.25 26.99 6.78
C TYR A 582 -8.66 26.45 6.80
N TYR A 583 -9.08 25.92 5.66
CA TYR A 583 -10.36 25.23 5.49
C TYR A 583 -10.12 23.94 4.72
N TYR A 584 -10.58 22.82 5.24
CA TYR A 584 -10.61 21.57 4.48
C TYR A 584 -11.97 20.89 4.54
N LEU A 585 -12.33 20.23 3.45
CA LEU A 585 -13.58 19.49 3.32
C LEU A 585 -13.32 18.02 3.63
N ARG A 586 -14.17 17.42 4.47
CA ARG A 586 -14.27 15.97 4.60
C ARG A 586 -15.69 15.50 4.35
N LEU A 587 -15.83 14.32 3.79
CA LEU A 587 -17.13 13.69 3.56
C LEU A 587 -17.12 12.22 3.91
N ARG A 588 -18.32 11.69 4.15
CA ARG A 588 -18.57 10.28 4.39
C ARG A 588 -19.79 9.82 3.59
N GLN A 589 -19.69 8.62 3.03
CA GLN A 589 -20.75 7.92 2.32
C GLN A 589 -21.43 6.87 3.23
N LYS A 590 -22.63 6.43 2.84
CA LYS A 590 -23.40 5.41 3.58
C LYS A 590 -22.73 4.04 3.69
N ASP A 591 -21.85 3.71 2.74
CA ASP A 591 -21.03 2.50 2.76
C ASP A 591 -19.80 2.64 3.69
N GLY A 592 -19.64 3.79 4.34
CA GLY A 592 -18.55 4.09 5.25
C GLY A 592 -17.26 4.53 4.58
N HIS A 593 -17.21 4.64 3.24
CA HIS A 593 -16.08 5.29 2.57
C HIS A 593 -16.08 6.81 2.81
N ARG A 594 -14.89 7.39 2.83
CA ARG A 594 -14.64 8.80 3.19
C ARG A 594 -13.70 9.47 2.19
N ALA A 595 -13.72 10.79 2.14
CA ALA A 595 -12.70 11.60 1.48
C ALA A 595 -12.33 12.82 2.32
N TRP A 596 -11.07 13.27 2.18
CA TRP A 596 -10.49 14.46 2.80
C TRP A 596 -9.79 15.27 1.71
N LEU A 597 -10.30 16.45 1.42
CA LEU A 597 -9.76 17.32 0.38
C LEU A 597 -8.73 18.27 0.96
N SER A 598 -7.61 18.46 0.26
CA SER A 598 -6.47 19.25 0.75
C SER A 598 -6.89 20.66 1.15
N PRO A 599 -6.36 21.23 2.25
CA PRO A 599 -6.79 22.52 2.75
C PRO A 599 -6.58 23.68 1.77
N VAL A 600 -7.45 24.68 1.88
CA VAL A 600 -7.22 26.04 1.36
C VAL A 600 -6.66 26.87 2.51
N TRP A 601 -5.57 27.59 2.27
CA TRP A 601 -4.95 28.48 3.24
C TRP A 601 -5.22 29.93 2.86
N LEU A 602 -5.75 30.73 3.78
CA LEU A 602 -6.01 32.15 3.58
C LEU A 602 -5.20 32.97 4.58
N ASP A 603 -4.25 33.76 4.07
CA ASP A 603 -3.45 34.71 4.85
C ASP A 603 -4.17 36.04 4.96
N ARG A 604 -4.27 36.60 6.17
CA ARG A 604 -4.85 37.94 6.35
C ARG A 604 -3.85 39.01 5.89
N GLU A 605 -4.36 40.00 5.16
CA GLU A 605 -3.57 41.15 4.68
C GLU A 605 -3.07 42.09 5.79
#